data_AF-A0A6G8J5U1-F1
#
_entry.id   AF-A0A6G8J5U1-F1
#
_cell.length_a   1.000
_cell.length_b   1.000
_cell.length_c   1.000
_cell.angle_alpha   90.00
_cell.angle_beta   90.00
_cell.angle_gamma   90.00
#
_symmetry.space_group_name_H-M   'P 1'
#
loop_
_entity.id
_entity.type
_entity.pdbx_description
1 polymer ?
#
loop_
_entity_poly.entity_id
_entity_poly.type
_entity_poly.pdbx_seq_one_letter_code
_entity_poly.pdbx_strand_id
1 'polypeptide(L)'
;MKGNELGRYKDIKELRLKAKLYALNFTGQKFSNIETGNEIAVAMSGVKHTIAGAGEDLIKTIPAIPELIKTAKLFEKKTDKHGDVNSLGVEIYQAKLNIAGKEKEIVMTVKHWKDGRRYYDHGYMK
;
A
#
# COMPACT_ATOMS: atom_id res chain seq x y z
N MET A 1 5.81 10.18 -9.39
CA MET A 1 5.13 9.26 -10.34
C MET A 1 4.38 10.07 -11.40
N LYS A 2 4.32 9.63 -12.66
CA LYS A 2 3.63 10.36 -13.75
C LYS A 2 2.10 10.13 -13.74
N GLY A 3 1.61 9.06 -13.12
CA GLY A 3 0.18 8.75 -13.01
C GLY A 3 -0.40 8.05 -14.25
N ASN A 4 0.45 7.64 -15.19
CA ASN A 4 0.12 6.94 -16.43
C ASN A 4 0.78 5.56 -16.55
N GLU A 5 1.33 5.05 -15.44
CA GLU A 5 2.08 3.79 -15.37
C GLU A 5 1.21 2.57 -15.70
N LEU A 6 -0.11 2.70 -15.52
CA LEU A 6 -1.10 1.68 -15.87
C LEU A 6 -1.59 1.80 -17.33
N GLY A 7 -1.01 2.71 -18.12
CA GLY A 7 -1.39 2.95 -19.52
C GLY A 7 -2.79 3.54 -19.70
N ARG A 8 -3.27 3.58 -20.95
CA ARG A 8 -4.64 4.01 -21.28
C ARG A 8 -5.64 2.93 -20.88
N TYR A 9 -6.83 3.29 -20.42
CA TYR A 9 -7.91 2.37 -20.07
C TYR A 9 -9.25 2.98 -20.51
N LYS A 10 -10.23 2.12 -20.80
CA LYS A 10 -11.57 2.50 -21.26
C LYS A 10 -12.54 2.71 -20.10
N ASP A 11 -12.37 1.97 -19.02
CA ASP A 11 -13.23 2.04 -17.84
C ASP A 11 -12.47 1.65 -16.56
N ILE A 12 -13.14 1.77 -15.41
CA ILE A 12 -12.56 1.43 -14.10
C ILE A 12 -12.28 -0.07 -13.93
N LYS A 13 -12.99 -0.94 -14.65
CA LYS A 13 -12.75 -2.39 -14.59
C LYS A 13 -11.42 -2.73 -15.26
N GLU A 14 -11.15 -2.14 -16.42
CA GLU A 14 -9.88 -2.27 -17.13
C GLU A 14 -8.74 -1.68 -16.30
N LEU A 15 -8.95 -0.51 -15.68
CA LEU A 15 -7.96 0.09 -14.78
C LEU A 15 -7.59 -0.84 -13.61
N ARG A 16 -8.60 -1.44 -12.95
CA ARG A 16 -8.36 -2.42 -11.86
C ARG A 16 -7.60 -3.66 -12.36
N LEU A 17 -7.91 -4.14 -13.56
CA LEU A 17 -7.20 -5.27 -14.16
C LEU A 17 -5.73 -4.91 -14.41
N LYS A 18 -5.46 -3.74 -14.99
CA LYS A 18 -4.08 -3.27 -15.25
C LYS A 18 -3.30 -3.07 -13.96
N ALA A 19 -3.93 -2.51 -12.93
CA ALA A 19 -3.31 -2.38 -11.61
C ALA A 19 -2.94 -3.75 -11.02
N LYS A 20 -3.82 -4.76 -11.11
CA LYS A 20 -3.52 -6.13 -10.67
C LYS A 20 -2.34 -6.72 -11.43
N LEU A 21 -2.34 -6.58 -12.76
CA LEU A 21 -1.27 -7.10 -13.60
C LEU A 21 0.06 -6.42 -13.30
N TYR A 22 0.07 -5.10 -13.13
CA TYR A 22 1.26 -4.34 -12.75
C TYR A 22 1.81 -4.81 -11.40
N ALA A 23 0.92 -5.06 -10.43
CA ALA A 23 1.32 -5.51 -9.10
C ALA A 23 2.04 -6.86 -9.09
N LEU A 24 1.81 -7.73 -10.08
CA LEU A 24 2.53 -9.01 -10.20
C LEU A 24 4.05 -8.83 -10.24
N ASN A 25 4.53 -7.67 -10.71
CA ASN A 25 5.96 -7.35 -10.78
C ASN A 25 6.63 -7.24 -9.41
N PHE A 26 5.87 -6.98 -8.34
CA PHE A 26 6.41 -6.75 -6.99
C PHE A 26 5.70 -7.54 -5.89
N THR A 27 4.55 -8.15 -6.15
CA THR A 27 3.89 -9.01 -5.17
C THR A 27 4.71 -10.27 -4.90
N GLY A 28 4.71 -10.72 -3.64
CA GLY A 28 5.57 -11.80 -3.17
C GLY A 28 6.96 -11.32 -2.74
N GLN A 29 7.34 -10.08 -3.06
CA GLN A 29 8.58 -9.48 -2.59
C GLN A 29 8.37 -8.79 -1.24
N LYS A 30 9.50 -8.57 -0.56
CA LYS A 30 9.60 -7.75 0.64
C LYS A 30 10.38 -6.49 0.33
N PHE A 31 9.96 -5.38 0.90
CA PHE A 31 10.67 -4.11 0.81
C PHE A 31 11.01 -3.64 2.22
N SER A 32 12.27 -3.25 2.44
CA SER A 32 12.69 -2.66 3.70
C SER A 32 12.35 -1.17 3.72
N ASN A 33 11.68 -0.73 4.78
CA ASN A 33 11.46 0.67 5.05
C ASN A 33 12.78 1.31 5.52
N ILE A 34 13.18 2.41 4.88
CA ILE A 34 14.51 3.03 5.11
C ILE A 34 14.62 3.63 6.52
N GLU A 35 13.53 4.17 7.07
CA GLU A 35 13.55 4.81 8.39
C GLU A 35 13.60 3.78 9.53
N THR A 36 12.79 2.72 9.44
CA THR A 36 12.60 1.76 10.52
C THR A 36 13.40 0.47 10.34
N GLY A 37 13.95 0.21 9.16
CA GLY A 37 14.57 -1.06 8.77
C GLY A 37 13.57 -2.21 8.60
N ASN A 38 12.27 -1.97 8.82
CA ASN A 38 11.25 -3.00 8.81
C ASN A 38 11.06 -3.61 7.41
N GLU A 39 11.16 -4.93 7.29
CA GLU A 39 10.76 -5.65 6.08
C GLU A 39 9.23 -5.73 5.98
N ILE A 40 8.63 -5.20 4.92
CA ILE A 40 7.19 -5.26 4.69
C ILE A 40 6.95 -6.07 3.42
N ALA A 41 6.19 -7.17 3.55
CA ALA A 41 5.85 -8.06 2.45
C ALA A 41 4.65 -7.52 1.68
N VAL A 42 4.72 -7.52 0.34
CA VAL A 42 3.59 -7.12 -0.50
C VAL A 42 2.84 -8.36 -0.98
N ALA A 43 1.71 -8.64 -0.35
CA ALA A 43 0.82 -9.72 -0.78
C ALA A 43 -0.18 -9.23 -1.83
N MET A 44 -0.51 -10.10 -2.80
CA MET A 44 -1.55 -9.81 -3.79
C MET A 44 -2.93 -9.60 -3.15
N SER A 45 -3.19 -10.20 -1.99
CA SER A 45 -4.41 -9.96 -1.22
C SER A 45 -4.55 -8.50 -0.78
N GLY A 46 -3.47 -7.86 -0.30
CA GLY A 46 -3.45 -6.44 0.06
C GLY A 46 -3.73 -5.54 -1.13
N VAL A 47 -3.08 -5.81 -2.27
CA VAL A 47 -3.36 -5.09 -3.54
C VAL A 47 -4.83 -5.21 -3.95
N LYS A 48 -5.39 -6.43 -3.90
CA LYS A 48 -6.81 -6.68 -4.21
C LYS A 48 -7.73 -5.92 -3.26
N HIS A 49 -7.39 -5.81 -1.99
CA HIS A 49 -8.16 -5.07 -1.00
C HIS A 49 -8.16 -3.56 -1.32
N THR A 50 -6.98 -2.98 -1.55
CA THR A 50 -6.85 -1.55 -1.90
C THR A 50 -7.66 -1.17 -3.13
N ILE A 51 -7.69 -1.99 -4.19
CA ILE A 51 -8.41 -1.65 -5.43
C ILE A 51 -9.91 -1.99 -5.39
N ALA A 52 -10.37 -2.78 -4.41
CA ALA A 52 -11.77 -3.17 -4.29
C ALA A 52 -12.60 -1.96 -3.84
N GLY A 53 -13.57 -1.54 -4.66
CA GLY A 53 -14.39 -0.36 -4.36
C GLY A 53 -13.66 0.99 -4.45
N ALA A 54 -12.35 0.99 -4.70
CA ALA A 54 -11.56 2.20 -4.83
C ALA A 54 -11.92 3.01 -6.09
N GLY A 55 -11.81 4.34 -5.93
CA GLY A 55 -11.82 5.29 -7.03
C GLY A 55 -10.52 5.26 -7.84
N GLU A 56 -10.58 5.82 -9.04
CA GLU A 56 -9.49 5.85 -10.02
C GLU A 56 -8.14 6.30 -9.43
N ASP A 57 -8.17 7.38 -8.66
CA ASP A 57 -6.99 7.97 -8.05
C ASP A 57 -6.24 7.04 -7.10
N LEU A 58 -6.96 6.20 -6.35
CA LEU A 58 -6.31 5.22 -5.46
C LEU A 58 -5.80 4.03 -6.26
N ILE A 59 -6.48 3.62 -7.33
CA ILE A 59 -5.98 2.54 -8.19
C ILE A 59 -4.66 2.94 -8.88
N LYS A 60 -4.51 4.22 -9.22
CA LYS A 60 -3.28 4.77 -9.79
C LYS A 60 -2.07 4.78 -8.84
N THR A 61 -2.26 4.56 -7.53
CA THR A 61 -1.14 4.49 -6.57
C THR A 61 -0.46 3.11 -6.57
N ILE A 62 -1.08 2.07 -7.15
CA ILE A 62 -0.56 0.69 -7.09
C ILE A 62 0.90 0.57 -7.58
N PRO A 63 1.30 1.20 -8.69
CA PRO A 63 2.70 1.19 -9.12
C PRO A 63 3.69 1.79 -8.09
N ALA A 64 3.19 2.62 -7.18
CA ALA A 64 4.00 3.34 -6.20
C ALA A 64 4.24 2.54 -4.92
N ILE A 65 3.57 1.40 -4.73
CA ILE A 65 3.65 0.60 -3.48
C ILE A 65 5.10 0.30 -3.05
N PRO A 66 6.01 -0.14 -3.93
CA PRO A 66 7.40 -0.40 -3.53
C PRO A 66 8.12 0.84 -3.00
N GLU A 67 7.90 2.00 -3.62
CA GLU A 67 8.49 3.27 -3.21
C GLU A 67 7.85 3.79 -1.93
N LEU A 68 6.52 3.69 -1.82
CA LEU A 68 5.75 3.99 -0.61
C LEU A 68 6.31 3.23 0.59
N ILE A 69 6.49 1.92 0.47
CA ILE A 69 6.98 1.11 1.58
C ILE A 69 8.39 1.54 2.01
N LYS A 70 9.26 1.83 1.05
CA LYS A 70 10.65 2.26 1.33
C LYS A 70 10.72 3.63 2.00
N THR A 71 9.86 4.56 1.60
CA THR A 71 9.99 5.99 1.94
C THR A 71 8.98 6.51 2.96
N ALA A 72 7.91 5.75 3.23
CA ALA A 72 6.91 6.16 4.20
C ALA A 72 7.52 6.29 5.59
N LYS A 73 7.12 7.33 6.31
CA LYS A 73 7.58 7.59 7.67
C LYS A 73 6.63 6.97 8.67
N LEU A 74 7.16 6.34 9.71
CA LEU A 74 6.37 5.82 10.81
C LEU A 74 5.71 6.99 11.54
N PHE A 75 4.39 7.06 11.48
CA PHE A 75 3.59 8.11 12.11
C PHE A 75 3.14 7.69 13.50
N GLU A 76 2.66 6.45 13.65
CA GLU A 76 2.08 5.99 14.92
C GLU A 76 2.18 4.47 15.05
N LYS A 77 2.35 3.98 16.28
CA LYS A 77 2.17 2.57 16.63
C LYS A 77 0.95 2.43 17.53
N LYS A 78 0.04 1.54 17.16
CA LYS A 78 -1.18 1.22 17.91
C LYS A 78 -1.19 -0.24 18.32
N THR A 79 -1.80 -0.51 19.47
CA THR A 79 -2.24 -1.87 19.82
C THR A 79 -3.42 -2.26 18.94
N ASP A 80 -3.58 -3.56 18.69
CA ASP A 80 -4.73 -4.02 17.89
C ASP A 80 -6.03 -3.76 18.65
N LYS A 81 -6.97 -3.05 18.01
CA LYS A 81 -8.24 -2.61 18.62
C LYS A 81 -9.13 -3.77 19.05
N HIS A 82 -8.95 -4.95 18.48
CA HIS A 82 -9.74 -6.14 18.78
C HIS A 82 -9.04 -7.08 19.77
N GLY A 83 -7.84 -6.72 20.25
CA GLY A 83 -7.06 -7.57 21.14
C GLY A 83 -6.75 -8.94 20.51
N ASP A 84 -6.66 -9.01 19.18
CA ASP A 84 -6.35 -10.28 18.52
C ASP A 84 -4.98 -10.76 19.03
N VAL A 85 -5.00 -11.90 19.72
CA VAL A 85 -3.82 -12.49 20.34
C VAL A 85 -2.72 -12.80 19.32
N ASN A 86 -3.06 -12.84 18.03
CA ASN A 86 -2.11 -13.07 16.95
C ASN A 86 -1.55 -11.77 16.37
N SER A 87 -2.11 -10.61 16.69
CA SER A 87 -1.60 -9.30 16.28
C SER A 87 -0.58 -8.79 17.31
N LEU A 88 0.65 -8.56 16.85
CA LEU A 88 1.71 -7.94 17.63
C LEU A 88 1.58 -6.41 17.68
N GLY A 89 0.73 -5.82 16.84
CA GLY A 89 0.51 -4.37 16.77
C GLY A 89 0.23 -3.89 15.36
N VAL A 90 -0.16 -2.62 15.28
CA VAL A 90 -0.46 -1.92 14.03
C VAL A 90 0.48 -0.73 13.92
N GLU A 91 1.24 -0.68 12.83
CA GLU A 91 2.08 0.45 12.50
C GLU A 91 1.39 1.28 11.40
N ILE A 92 1.26 2.57 11.64
CA ILE A 92 0.72 3.53 10.69
C ILE A 92 1.89 4.32 10.14
N TYR A 93 2.04 4.28 8.83
CA TYR A 93 3.05 4.98 8.07
C TYR A 93 2.39 6.05 7.19
N GLN A 94 3.06 7.18 7.00
CA GLN A 94 2.63 8.26 6.13
C GLN A 94 3.66 8.50 5.04
N ALA A 95 3.20 8.67 3.81
CA ALA A 95 4.03 9.06 2.69
C ALA A 95 3.36 10.17 1.88
N LYS A 96 4.17 11.11 1.41
CA LYS A 96 3.75 12.09 0.42
C LYS A 96 4.09 11.55 -0.97
N LEU A 97 3.09 11.47 -1.84
CA LEU A 97 3.29 11.01 -3.21
C LEU A 97 2.80 12.07 -4.20
N ASN A 98 3.66 12.41 -5.15
CA ASN A 98 3.25 13.22 -6.29
C ASN A 98 2.73 12.32 -7.41
N ILE A 99 1.42 12.41 -7.68
CA ILE A 99 0.72 11.68 -8.74
C ILE A 99 0.15 12.70 -9.72
N ALA A 100 0.63 12.66 -10.98
CA ALA A 100 0.18 13.57 -12.02
C ALA A 100 0.25 15.06 -11.62
N GLY A 101 1.32 15.45 -10.90
CA GLY A 101 1.53 16.83 -10.44
C GLY A 101 0.80 17.21 -9.15
N LYS A 102 -0.03 16.31 -8.60
CA LYS A 102 -0.74 16.55 -7.32
C LYS A 102 -0.01 15.84 -6.19
N GLU A 103 0.43 16.59 -5.19
CA GLU A 103 0.88 16.01 -3.93
C GLU A 103 -0.31 15.41 -3.19
N LYS A 104 -0.18 14.16 -2.77
CA LYS A 104 -1.19 13.44 -2.00
C LYS A 104 -0.54 12.76 -0.81
N GLU A 105 -1.22 12.81 0.32
CA GLU A 105 -0.80 12.09 1.52
C GLU A 105 -1.47 10.71 1.56
N ILE A 106 -0.63 9.68 1.56
CA ILE A 106 -1.02 8.28 1.63
C ILE A 106 -0.74 7.78 3.04
N VAL A 107 -1.74 7.15 3.63
CA VAL A 107 -1.59 6.42 4.90
C VAL A 107 -1.51 4.94 4.58
N MET A 108 -0.43 4.33 5.05
CA MET A 108 -0.17 2.91 5.00
C MET A 108 -0.38 2.34 6.41
N THR A 109 -1.21 1.31 6.52
CA THR A 109 -1.39 0.55 7.75
C THR A 109 -0.74 -0.82 7.58
N VAL A 110 0.21 -1.15 8.44
CA VAL A 110 0.89 -2.45 8.46
C VAL A 110 0.51 -3.15 9.76
N LYS A 111 -0.23 -4.26 9.66
CA LYS A 111 -0.53 -5.13 10.80
C LYS A 111 0.56 -6.20 10.94
N HIS A 112 1.14 -6.30 12.12
CA HIS A 112 2.15 -7.30 12.45
C HIS A 112 1.48 -8.51 13.08
N TRP A 113 1.67 -9.69 12.51
CA TRP A 113 1.18 -10.94 13.08
C TRP A 113 2.32 -11.72 13.74
N LYS A 114 1.98 -12.53 14.75
CA LYS A 114 2.92 -13.39 15.51
C LYS A 114 3.62 -14.44 14.65
N ASP A 115 3.01 -14.84 13.54
CA ASP A 115 3.57 -15.77 12.56
C ASP A 115 4.61 -15.12 11.63
N GLY A 116 4.95 -13.84 11.86
CA GLY A 116 5.88 -13.06 11.05
C GLY A 116 5.27 -12.47 9.79
N ARG A 117 3.97 -12.69 9.53
CA ARG A 117 3.29 -12.05 8.39
C ARG A 117 2.98 -10.59 8.70
N ARG A 118 3.25 -9.74 7.72
CA ARG A 118 2.89 -8.32 7.76
C ARG A 118 1.89 -8.06 6.65
N TYR A 119 0.65 -7.75 7.03
CA TYR A 119 -0.38 -7.39 6.06
C TYR A 119 -0.41 -5.88 5.90
N TYR A 120 -0.31 -5.45 4.65
CA TYR A 120 -0.33 -4.07 4.23
C TYR A 120 -1.71 -3.70 3.68
N ASP A 121 -2.23 -2.57 4.16
CA ASP A 121 -3.33 -1.84 3.54
C ASP A 121 -2.95 -0.36 3.40
N HIS A 122 -3.46 0.33 2.38
CA HIS A 122 -3.24 1.77 2.21
C HIS A 122 -4.43 2.49 1.59
N GLY A 123 -4.56 3.75 1.98
CA GLY A 123 -5.57 4.67 1.47
C GLY A 123 -5.10 6.11 1.58
N TYR A 124 -5.95 7.03 1.14
CA TYR A 124 -5.73 8.45 1.37
C TYR A 124 -5.98 8.79 2.84
N MET A 125 -5.20 9.71 3.39
CA MET A 125 -5.54 10.33 4.68
C MET A 125 -6.87 11.07 4.53
N LYS A 126 -7.85 10.78 5.39
CA LYS A 126 -9.11 11.53 5.49
C LYS A 126 -8.92 12.81 6.29
#